data_AF-A0AA35WEK0-F1
#
_entry.id   AF-A0AA35WEK0-F1
#
_cell.length_a   1.000
_cell.length_b   1.000
_cell.length_c   1.000
_cell.angle_alpha   90.00
_cell.angle_beta   90.00
_cell.angle_gamma   90.00
#
_symmetry.space_group_name_H-M   'P 1'
#
loop_
_entity.id
_entity.type
_entity.pdbx_description
1 polymer ?
#
loop_
_entity_poly.entity_id
_entity_poly.type
_entity_poly.pdbx_seq_one_letter_code
_entity_poly.pdbx_strand_id
1 'polypeptide(L)'
;MGQKQSGLPPGAGRDGNKKKQEEKKRKYEPPIPTRVGRKKKTRGPDTANKLPKVTPHTRCRLKVLKLERILDFLKMEEELIQNMERLRPQEQKEEEERSKVDELRGTPMAVGTLEEIIDDNHAIVSTSVGSEYYVNMLSFVDKDLIEPGCTVLLNNKFHAVVGVLMDDADPMVSVMKLDKAPEETYADIGGLDAQIQEIKESVELPLTHPEYYEDMGIKPPKGVILYGAPGTGKTLLAKAVANQTSATFLRVCGSELIQKYLCSCVSL
;
A
#
# COMPACT_ATOMS: atom_id res chain seq x y z
N MET A 1 -90.11 -51.61 5.76
CA MET A 1 -90.32 -50.66 6.88
C MET A 1 -89.04 -50.64 7.72
N GLY A 2 -88.50 -49.46 8.06
CA GLY A 2 -87.39 -49.23 9.02
C GLY A 2 -86.02 -49.87 8.69
N GLN A 3 -84.89 -49.49 9.31
CA GLN A 3 -84.44 -48.26 10.01
C GLN A 3 -82.90 -48.44 10.24
N LYS A 4 -82.00 -47.61 9.71
CA LYS A 4 -81.36 -46.38 10.28
C LYS A 4 -80.54 -46.55 11.59
N GLN A 5 -79.25 -46.19 11.51
CA GLN A 5 -78.34 -45.54 12.53
C GLN A 5 -78.17 -46.26 13.90
N SER A 6 -77.05 -46.24 14.64
CA SER A 6 -75.93 -45.30 14.89
C SER A 6 -74.70 -46.14 15.40
N GLY A 7 -73.46 -45.68 15.64
CA GLY A 7 -72.89 -44.36 15.95
C GLY A 7 -72.39 -44.33 17.41
N LEU A 8 -71.13 -44.74 17.66
CA LEU A 8 -70.52 -44.80 19.02
C LEU A 8 -69.81 -43.49 19.43
N PRO A 9 -69.66 -43.18 20.74
CA PRO A 9 -69.19 -41.88 21.24
C PRO A 9 -67.74 -41.86 21.83
N PRO A 10 -67.20 -40.68 22.22
CA PRO A 10 -65.77 -40.47 22.48
C PRO A 10 -65.38 -39.98 23.92
N GLY A 11 -64.07 -39.83 24.17
CA GLY A 11 -63.48 -38.98 25.23
C GLY A 11 -62.12 -39.49 25.76
N ALA A 12 -61.30 -38.76 26.52
CA ALA A 12 -61.07 -37.30 26.63
C ALA A 12 -59.81 -37.04 27.51
N GLY A 13 -59.02 -35.99 27.20
CA GLY A 13 -57.98 -35.40 28.07
C GLY A 13 -56.59 -36.09 28.11
N ARG A 14 -55.48 -35.48 28.56
CA ARG A 14 -54.84 -34.13 28.40
C ARG A 14 -53.63 -34.05 29.37
N ASP A 15 -52.50 -33.53 28.89
CA ASP A 15 -51.30 -33.03 29.61
C ASP A 15 -50.37 -34.00 30.40
N GLY A 16 -49.05 -33.76 30.31
CA GLY A 16 -48.01 -34.53 31.03
C GLY A 16 -46.57 -34.42 30.48
N ASN A 17 -45.88 -33.29 30.68
CA ASN A 17 -44.52 -33.03 30.19
C ASN A 17 -43.40 -33.41 31.20
N LYS A 18 -42.40 -34.24 30.83
CA LYS A 18 -40.94 -33.98 31.02
C LYS A 18 -39.96 -35.13 30.67
N LYS A 19 -38.84 -34.73 30.03
CA LYS A 19 -37.44 -35.24 30.18
C LYS A 19 -37.10 -36.70 29.76
N LYS A 20 -36.49 -36.86 28.57
CA LYS A 20 -35.01 -36.91 28.35
C LYS A 20 -34.67 -37.46 26.95
N GLN A 21 -34.10 -36.62 26.09
CA GLN A 21 -33.14 -37.04 25.06
C GLN A 21 -32.05 -35.94 24.95
N GLU A 22 -30.84 -36.28 25.39
CA GLU A 22 -29.59 -35.76 24.83
C GLU A 22 -29.50 -36.40 23.42
N GLU A 23 -29.25 -35.73 22.29
CA GLU A 23 -28.00 -35.12 21.80
C GLU A 23 -28.25 -34.73 20.32
N LYS A 24 -27.50 -33.88 19.59
CA LYS A 24 -26.46 -32.88 19.86
C LYS A 24 -26.90 -31.59 19.14
N LYS A 25 -26.78 -30.39 19.73
CA LYS A 25 -26.82 -29.14 18.93
C LYS A 25 -25.51 -29.02 18.15
N ARG A 26 -25.58 -28.79 16.83
CA ARG A 26 -24.38 -28.52 16.02
C ARG A 26 -23.71 -27.26 16.54
N LYS A 27 -22.46 -27.41 17.00
CA LYS A 27 -21.62 -26.31 17.48
C LYS A 27 -21.23 -25.46 16.27
N TYR A 28 -21.53 -24.17 16.30
CA TYR A 28 -21.05 -23.25 15.27
C TYR A 28 -19.59 -22.93 15.56
N GLU A 29 -18.69 -23.33 14.67
CA GLU A 29 -17.30 -22.92 14.68
C GLU A 29 -17.11 -21.85 13.60
N PRO A 30 -16.47 -20.71 13.91
CA PRO A 30 -16.17 -19.71 12.89
C PRO A 30 -15.19 -20.30 11.86
N PRO A 31 -15.26 -19.88 10.59
CA PRO A 31 -14.33 -20.36 9.56
C PRO A 31 -12.89 -20.04 9.96
N ILE A 32 -12.01 -21.03 9.81
CA ILE A 32 -10.58 -20.88 10.08
C ILE A 32 -10.04 -19.76 9.19
N PRO A 33 -9.34 -18.74 9.72
CA PRO A 33 -8.75 -17.69 8.89
C PRO A 33 -7.74 -18.32 7.92
N THR A 34 -8.06 -18.29 6.63
CA THR A 34 -7.19 -18.80 5.57
C THR A 34 -5.93 -17.95 5.50
N ARG A 35 -4.90 -18.38 6.24
CA ARG A 35 -3.47 -18.04 6.13
C ARG A 35 -3.22 -16.70 5.43
N VAL A 36 -3.14 -15.61 6.20
CA VAL A 36 -2.74 -14.26 5.75
C VAL A 36 -1.26 -14.26 5.34
N GLY A 37 -0.96 -14.97 4.25
CA GLY A 37 0.27 -14.85 3.50
C GLY A 37 -0.02 -14.00 2.28
N ARG A 38 0.62 -12.82 2.20
CA ARG A 38 0.49 -11.85 1.10
C ARG A 38 0.24 -12.56 -0.25
N LYS A 39 -0.99 -12.45 -0.78
CA LYS A 39 -1.17 -12.60 -2.23
C LYS A 39 -0.34 -11.48 -2.85
N LYS A 40 0.76 -11.87 -3.48
CA LYS A 40 1.62 -11.00 -4.27
C LYS A 40 0.70 -10.24 -5.23
N LYS A 41 0.79 -8.89 -5.25
CA LYS A 41 -0.10 -8.01 -6.03
C LYS A 41 -0.51 -8.70 -7.33
N THR A 42 -1.79 -9.04 -7.47
CA THR A 42 -2.37 -9.22 -8.80
C THR A 42 -2.40 -7.82 -9.37
N ARG A 43 -1.28 -7.38 -9.95
CA ARG A 43 -1.29 -6.19 -10.79
C ARG A 43 -2.45 -6.37 -11.78
N GLY A 44 -3.13 -5.28 -12.12
CA GLY A 44 -4.11 -5.30 -13.20
C GLY A 44 -3.48 -5.83 -14.50
N PRO A 45 -4.23 -5.92 -15.61
CA PRO A 45 -3.64 -6.27 -16.89
C PRO A 45 -2.65 -5.20 -17.33
N ASP A 46 -1.40 -5.31 -16.87
CA ASP A 46 -0.28 -4.44 -17.14
C ASP A 46 -0.03 -4.45 -18.66
N THR A 47 -0.68 -3.55 -19.39
CA THR A 47 -0.42 -3.32 -20.82
C THR A 47 1.04 -2.94 -21.02
N ALA A 48 1.63 -2.19 -20.08
CA ALA A 48 3.05 -1.91 -19.98
C ALA A 48 3.97 -3.16 -19.87
N ASN A 49 3.51 -4.27 -19.27
CA ASN A 49 4.30 -5.52 -19.17
C ASN A 49 4.04 -6.51 -20.32
N LYS A 50 3.23 -6.14 -21.33
CA LYS A 50 3.01 -6.95 -22.54
C LYS A 50 4.09 -6.79 -23.62
N LEU A 51 5.19 -6.09 -23.34
CA LEU A 51 6.35 -6.07 -24.25
C LEU A 51 6.82 -7.52 -24.54
N PRO A 52 6.85 -7.96 -25.82
CA PRO A 52 7.15 -9.34 -26.15
C PRO A 52 8.60 -9.67 -25.77
N LYS A 53 8.81 -10.83 -25.13
CA LYS A 53 10.11 -11.22 -24.56
C LYS A 53 11.21 -11.30 -25.63
N VAL A 54 12.06 -10.28 -25.70
CA VAL A 54 13.14 -10.19 -26.70
C VAL A 54 14.32 -11.10 -26.32
N THR A 55 14.37 -12.27 -26.94
CA THR A 55 15.57 -13.11 -27.02
C THR A 55 16.30 -12.87 -28.36
N PRO A 56 17.65 -12.91 -28.43
CA PRO A 56 18.61 -13.23 -27.37
C PRO A 56 18.87 -12.07 -26.38
N HIS A 57 19.34 -12.41 -25.17
CA HIS A 57 19.72 -11.39 -24.17
C HIS A 57 21.09 -10.75 -24.46
N THR A 58 21.98 -11.46 -25.15
CA THR A 58 23.33 -11.02 -25.55
C THR A 58 23.32 -9.81 -26.49
N ARG A 59 24.44 -9.07 -26.55
CA ARG A 59 24.64 -7.96 -27.49
C ARG A 59 24.73 -8.52 -28.92
N CYS A 60 23.59 -8.56 -29.62
CA CYS A 60 23.50 -9.10 -30.98
C CYS A 60 22.57 -8.24 -31.84
N ARG A 61 22.86 -8.16 -33.16
CA ARG A 61 22.06 -7.39 -34.12
C ARG A 61 20.58 -7.83 -34.17
N LEU A 62 20.31 -9.12 -33.90
CA LEU A 62 18.95 -9.65 -33.82
C LEU A 62 18.12 -9.07 -32.66
N LYS A 63 18.76 -8.72 -31.53
CA LYS A 63 18.09 -8.04 -30.40
C LYS A 63 17.71 -6.62 -30.78
N VAL A 64 18.61 -5.90 -31.44
CA VAL A 64 18.40 -4.53 -31.95
C VAL A 64 17.23 -4.52 -32.95
N LEU A 65 17.28 -5.36 -33.99
CA LEU A 65 16.22 -5.47 -35.01
C LEU A 65 14.84 -5.85 -34.42
N LYS A 66 14.80 -6.64 -33.33
CA LYS A 66 13.55 -6.94 -32.63
C LYS A 66 13.04 -5.75 -31.82
N LEU A 67 13.91 -4.99 -31.17
CA LEU A 67 13.56 -3.80 -30.40
C LEU A 67 13.10 -2.66 -31.31
N GLU A 68 13.79 -2.44 -32.44
CA GLU A 68 13.37 -1.50 -33.49
C GLU A 68 11.95 -1.82 -33.96
N ARG A 69 11.65 -3.09 -34.29
CA ARG A 69 10.31 -3.50 -34.72
C ARG A 69 9.21 -3.30 -33.66
N ILE A 70 9.54 -3.40 -32.37
CA ILE A 70 8.60 -3.12 -31.27
C ILE A 70 8.39 -1.60 -31.13
N LEU A 71 9.46 -0.82 -31.24
CA LEU A 71 9.42 0.64 -31.20
C LEU A 71 8.64 1.22 -32.40
N ASP A 72 8.81 0.66 -33.60
CA ASP A 72 8.03 1.04 -34.78
C ASP A 72 6.54 0.71 -34.59
N PHE A 73 6.22 -0.44 -33.99
CA PHE A 73 4.83 -0.82 -33.70
C PHE A 73 4.17 0.12 -32.68
N LEU A 74 4.86 0.42 -31.57
CA LEU A 74 4.37 1.36 -30.54
C LEU A 74 4.20 2.77 -31.10
N LYS A 75 5.12 3.26 -31.93
CA LYS A 75 4.98 4.55 -32.63
C LYS A 75 3.79 4.57 -33.57
N MET A 76 3.55 3.50 -34.32
CA MET A 76 2.35 3.40 -35.16
C MET A 76 1.07 3.38 -34.32
N GLU A 77 1.05 2.72 -33.16
CA GLU A 77 -0.09 2.79 -32.23
C GLU A 77 -0.29 4.20 -31.66
N GLU A 78 0.78 4.89 -31.23
CA GLU A 78 0.73 6.29 -30.77
C GLU A 78 0.23 7.24 -31.86
N GLU A 79 0.75 7.15 -33.09
CA GLU A 79 0.29 7.96 -34.23
C GLU A 79 -1.16 7.64 -34.62
N LEU A 80 -1.59 6.38 -34.53
CA LEU A 80 -2.99 6.00 -34.76
C LEU A 80 -3.91 6.56 -33.68
N ILE A 81 -3.51 6.51 -32.41
CA ILE A 81 -4.25 7.11 -31.29
C ILE A 81 -4.35 8.62 -31.48
N GLN A 82 -3.23 9.33 -31.68
CA GLN A 82 -3.23 10.77 -31.91
C GLN A 82 -4.07 11.20 -33.13
N ASN A 83 -4.03 10.43 -34.23
CA ASN A 83 -4.86 10.73 -35.39
C ASN A 83 -6.35 10.41 -35.14
N MET A 84 -6.67 9.40 -34.34
CA MET A 84 -8.03 9.14 -33.89
C MET A 84 -8.55 10.19 -32.91
N GLU A 85 -7.70 10.74 -32.04
CA GLU A 85 -8.00 11.86 -31.12
C GLU A 85 -8.15 13.19 -31.86
N ARG A 86 -7.36 13.44 -32.92
CA ARG A 86 -7.59 14.59 -33.81
C ARG A 86 -8.90 14.51 -34.59
N LEU A 87 -9.42 13.30 -34.81
CA LEU A 87 -10.68 13.05 -35.54
C LEU A 87 -11.89 12.82 -34.63
N ARG A 88 -11.69 12.53 -33.35
CA ARG A 88 -12.74 12.41 -32.32
C ARG A 88 -12.60 13.54 -31.33
N PRO A 89 -13.62 14.38 -31.08
CA PRO A 89 -13.62 15.26 -29.91
C PRO A 89 -13.67 14.41 -28.63
N GLN A 90 -12.50 13.96 -28.18
CA GLN A 90 -12.29 13.08 -27.03
C GLN A 90 -11.58 13.81 -25.90
N GLU A 91 -10.64 14.70 -26.18
CA GLU A 91 -10.15 15.67 -25.17
C GLU A 91 -11.33 16.45 -24.56
N GLN A 92 -12.27 16.91 -25.40
CA GLN A 92 -13.51 17.55 -24.93
C GLN A 92 -14.38 16.61 -24.07
N LYS A 93 -14.38 15.30 -24.33
CA LYS A 93 -15.12 14.33 -23.51
C LYS A 93 -14.43 14.03 -22.19
N GLU A 94 -13.10 13.94 -22.18
CA GLU A 94 -12.31 13.73 -20.96
C GLU A 94 -12.33 14.98 -20.07
N GLU A 95 -12.33 16.18 -20.66
CA GLU A 95 -12.52 17.44 -19.95
C GLU A 95 -13.97 17.61 -19.45
N GLU A 96 -14.96 17.20 -20.25
CA GLU A 96 -16.36 17.07 -19.80
C GLU A 96 -16.52 16.02 -18.67
N GLU A 97 -15.81 14.90 -18.72
CA GLU A 97 -15.85 13.86 -17.68
C GLU A 97 -15.15 14.34 -16.40
N ARG A 98 -14.01 15.04 -16.52
CA ARG A 98 -13.33 15.71 -15.39
C ARG A 98 -14.21 16.76 -14.74
N SER A 99 -14.85 17.63 -15.52
CA SER A 99 -15.73 18.67 -14.97
C SER A 99 -16.97 18.06 -14.29
N LYS A 100 -17.59 17.03 -14.89
CA LYS A 100 -18.67 16.24 -14.23
C LYS A 100 -18.19 15.56 -12.94
N VAL A 101 -16.95 15.07 -12.91
CA VAL A 101 -16.35 14.53 -11.68
C VAL A 101 -16.18 15.64 -10.65
N ASP A 102 -15.60 16.79 -10.98
CA ASP A 102 -15.40 17.90 -10.04
C ASP A 102 -16.74 18.49 -9.51
N GLU A 103 -17.81 18.48 -10.30
CA GLU A 103 -19.17 18.75 -9.82
C GLU A 103 -19.66 17.71 -8.78
N LEU A 104 -19.40 16.41 -9.01
CA LEU A 104 -19.71 15.33 -8.06
C LEU A 104 -18.82 15.38 -6.81
N ARG A 105 -17.57 15.84 -6.94
CA ARG A 105 -16.66 16.07 -5.81
C ARG A 105 -17.24 17.11 -4.87
N GLY A 106 -17.62 18.25 -5.45
CA GLY A 106 -18.22 19.38 -4.75
C GLY A 106 -17.24 20.11 -3.83
N THR A 107 -17.47 21.41 -3.66
CA THR A 107 -16.81 22.24 -2.65
C THR A 107 -17.81 22.60 -1.55
N PRO A 108 -17.52 22.40 -0.25
CA PRO A 108 -16.27 21.93 0.35
C PRO A 108 -16.16 20.40 0.44
N MET A 109 -14.92 19.91 0.42
CA MET A 109 -14.56 18.55 0.84
C MET A 109 -14.32 18.51 2.35
N ALA A 110 -14.79 17.44 3.00
CA ALA A 110 -14.38 17.08 4.36
C ALA A 110 -13.24 16.06 4.31
N VAL A 111 -12.40 16.04 5.34
CA VAL A 111 -11.39 15.00 5.54
C VAL A 111 -11.90 14.00 6.57
N GLY A 112 -11.81 12.72 6.26
CA GLY A 112 -12.07 11.62 7.19
C GLY A 112 -10.95 10.58 7.12
N THR A 113 -10.98 9.62 8.03
CA THR A 113 -10.11 8.44 8.04
C THR A 113 -10.92 7.22 7.63
N LEU A 114 -10.34 6.36 6.80
CA LEU A 114 -10.95 5.10 6.43
C LEU A 114 -10.71 4.07 7.54
N GLU A 115 -11.77 3.46 8.07
CA GLU A 115 -11.63 2.44 9.13
C GLU A 115 -11.66 1.03 8.57
N GLU A 116 -12.72 0.70 7.83
CA GLU A 116 -12.94 -0.63 7.27
C GLU A 116 -13.52 -0.55 5.86
N ILE A 117 -13.00 -1.40 4.97
CA ILE A 117 -13.55 -1.60 3.62
C ILE A 117 -14.46 -2.82 3.70
N ILE A 118 -15.77 -2.62 3.47
CA ILE A 118 -16.77 -3.69 3.52
C ILE A 118 -16.84 -4.41 2.18
N ASP A 119 -17.01 -3.63 1.11
CA ASP A 119 -17.14 -4.10 -0.28
C ASP A 119 -16.30 -3.23 -1.21
N ASP A 120 -16.11 -3.68 -2.45
CA ASP A 120 -15.53 -2.91 -3.55
C ASP A 120 -16.08 -1.48 -3.69
N ASN A 121 -17.33 -1.22 -3.31
CA ASN A 121 -17.98 0.08 -3.43
C ASN A 121 -18.39 0.69 -2.09
N HIS A 122 -18.21 0.01 -0.95
CA HIS A 122 -18.70 0.50 0.35
C HIS A 122 -17.63 0.43 1.43
N ALA A 123 -17.49 1.54 2.16
CA ALA A 123 -16.55 1.69 3.25
C ALA A 123 -17.22 2.26 4.51
N ILE A 124 -16.60 2.02 5.65
CA ILE A 124 -16.84 2.76 6.89
C ILE A 124 -15.75 3.83 7.01
N VAL A 125 -16.17 5.08 7.13
CA VAL A 125 -15.29 6.23 7.32
C VAL A 125 -15.63 6.94 8.63
N SER A 126 -14.61 7.25 9.42
CA SER A 126 -14.74 8.15 10.56
C SER A 126 -14.45 9.57 10.12
N THR A 127 -15.42 10.47 10.33
CA THR A 127 -15.18 11.90 10.18
C THR A 127 -14.31 12.39 11.35
N SER A 128 -13.61 13.52 11.20
CA SER A 128 -12.79 14.15 12.25
C SER A 128 -13.48 14.39 13.62
N VAL A 129 -14.81 14.29 13.68
CA VAL A 129 -15.64 14.39 14.91
C VAL A 129 -15.81 13.01 15.61
N GLY A 130 -15.26 11.94 15.05
CA GLY A 130 -15.44 10.56 15.54
C GLY A 130 -16.81 9.96 15.21
N SER A 131 -17.51 10.52 14.21
CA SER A 131 -18.76 9.96 13.69
C SER A 131 -18.46 9.01 12.53
N GLU A 132 -18.81 7.74 12.71
CA GLU A 132 -18.70 6.68 11.72
C GLU A 132 -19.87 6.77 10.72
N TYR A 133 -19.57 6.72 9.42
CA TYR A 133 -20.55 6.67 8.35
C TYR A 133 -20.27 5.48 7.43
N TYR A 134 -21.32 4.72 7.11
CA TYR A 134 -21.31 3.77 5.99
C TYR A 134 -21.54 4.53 4.68
N VAL A 135 -20.54 4.53 3.81
CA VAL A 135 -20.47 5.43 2.64
C VAL A 135 -20.14 4.68 1.36
N ASN A 136 -20.64 5.21 0.24
CA ASN A 136 -20.32 4.71 -1.08
C ASN A 136 -18.99 5.32 -1.58
N MET A 137 -18.15 4.50 -2.20
CA MET A 137 -16.94 4.91 -2.90
C MET A 137 -17.28 5.26 -4.35
N LEU A 138 -16.81 6.41 -4.84
CA LEU A 138 -17.04 6.81 -6.23
C LEU A 138 -16.08 6.08 -7.18
N SER A 139 -16.58 5.74 -8.38
CA SER A 139 -15.88 4.86 -9.34
C SER A 139 -14.54 5.38 -9.88
N PHE A 140 -14.22 6.66 -9.63
CA PHE A 140 -12.97 7.30 -10.06
C PHE A 140 -11.88 7.30 -8.97
N VAL A 141 -12.08 6.57 -7.86
CA VAL A 141 -11.05 6.36 -6.83
C VAL A 141 -10.37 5.00 -7.06
N ASP A 142 -9.03 5.02 -7.16
CA ASP A 142 -8.23 3.82 -7.36
C ASP A 142 -8.21 2.95 -6.10
N LYS A 143 -8.96 1.83 -6.14
CA LYS A 143 -9.11 0.89 -5.01
C LYS A 143 -7.79 0.27 -4.55
N ASP A 144 -6.79 0.21 -5.43
CA ASP A 144 -5.43 -0.29 -5.15
C ASP A 144 -4.59 0.66 -4.25
N LEU A 145 -5.03 1.91 -4.08
CA LEU A 145 -4.38 2.93 -3.23
C LEU A 145 -5.09 3.11 -1.87
N ILE A 146 -6.23 2.43 -1.67
CA ILE A 146 -7.05 2.55 -0.47
C ILE A 146 -6.62 1.47 0.53
N GLU A 147 -5.95 1.84 1.61
CA GLU A 147 -5.69 0.97 2.76
C GLU A 147 -6.44 1.50 4.01
N PRO A 148 -6.91 0.62 4.94
CA PRO A 148 -7.51 1.06 6.20
C PRO A 148 -6.48 1.86 7.02
N GLY A 149 -6.90 3.01 7.53
CA GLY A 149 -6.05 4.02 8.16
C GLY A 149 -5.69 5.22 7.27
N CYS A 150 -5.81 5.11 5.94
CA CYS A 150 -5.54 6.25 5.04
C CYS A 150 -6.54 7.40 5.24
N THR A 151 -6.06 8.63 5.03
CA THR A 151 -6.95 9.80 4.96
C THR A 151 -7.68 9.89 3.62
N VAL A 152 -8.99 10.10 3.69
CA VAL A 152 -9.90 10.13 2.54
C VAL A 152 -10.69 11.43 2.50
N LEU A 153 -10.94 11.90 1.27
CA LEU A 153 -11.74 13.06 0.97
C LEU A 153 -13.21 12.64 0.85
N LEU A 154 -14.07 13.24 1.66
CA LEU A 154 -15.50 12.97 1.73
C LEU A 154 -16.30 14.16 1.21
N ASN A 155 -17.37 13.91 0.45
CA ASN A 155 -18.30 14.98 0.05
C ASN A 155 -19.21 15.37 1.23
N ASN A 156 -19.26 16.66 1.59
CA ASN A 156 -20.01 17.16 2.75
C ASN A 156 -21.55 16.95 2.67
N LYS A 157 -22.13 16.65 1.49
CA LYS A 157 -23.58 16.43 1.34
C LYS A 157 -24.04 15.00 1.59
N PHE A 158 -23.22 14.01 1.24
CA PHE A 158 -23.59 12.59 1.21
C PHE A 158 -22.54 11.66 1.84
N HIS A 159 -21.45 12.23 2.37
CA HIS A 159 -20.29 11.55 2.94
C HIS A 159 -19.59 10.52 2.02
N ALA A 160 -19.92 10.46 0.73
CA ALA A 160 -19.29 9.57 -0.24
C ALA A 160 -17.77 9.83 -0.37
N VAL A 161 -16.98 8.78 -0.58
CA VAL A 161 -15.53 8.87 -0.79
C VAL A 161 -15.26 9.38 -2.20
N VAL A 162 -14.60 10.53 -2.25
CA VAL A 162 -14.24 11.27 -3.47
C VAL A 162 -12.78 11.04 -3.87
N GLY A 163 -11.91 10.69 -2.93
CA GLY A 163 -10.51 10.42 -3.23
C GLY A 163 -9.72 10.05 -2.00
N VAL A 164 -8.53 9.52 -2.23
CA VAL A 164 -7.50 9.36 -1.19
C VAL A 164 -6.64 10.61 -1.20
N LEU A 165 -6.29 11.14 -0.02
CA LEU A 165 -5.24 12.14 0.06
C LEU A 165 -3.90 11.41 0.00
N MET A 166 -3.15 11.60 -1.08
CA MET A 166 -1.80 11.05 -1.18
C MET A 166 -0.85 11.91 -0.34
N ASP A 167 0.11 11.25 0.31
CA ASP A 167 0.99 11.79 1.36
C ASP A 167 0.33 12.07 2.73
N ASP A 168 -0.09 11.00 3.41
CA ASP A 168 -0.02 10.88 4.89
C ASP A 168 1.46 10.83 5.37
N ALA A 169 2.33 11.65 4.78
CA ALA A 169 3.73 11.76 5.13
C ALA A 169 3.84 12.56 6.44
N ASP A 170 3.84 11.84 7.56
CA ASP A 170 3.96 12.40 8.91
C ASP A 170 4.98 13.55 8.93
N PRO A 171 4.63 14.75 9.43
CA PRO A 171 5.54 15.89 9.44
C PRO A 171 6.82 15.58 10.23
N MET A 172 6.75 14.64 11.17
CA MET A 172 7.93 14.11 11.87
C MET A 172 8.93 13.42 10.93
N VAL A 173 8.47 12.61 9.96
CA VAL A 173 9.34 11.95 8.98
C VAL A 173 9.97 12.99 8.05
N SER A 174 9.23 14.03 7.67
CA SER A 174 9.74 15.14 6.88
C SER A 174 10.79 15.98 7.63
N VAL A 175 10.70 16.10 8.96
CA VAL A 175 11.74 16.71 9.80
C VAL A 175 13.00 15.83 9.92
N MET A 176 12.84 14.50 9.88
CA MET A 176 13.96 13.55 9.96
C MET A 176 14.71 13.39 8.63
N LYS A 177 14.03 13.61 7.49
CA LYS A 177 14.63 13.67 6.15
C LYS A 177 15.49 14.92 6.03
N LEU A 178 16.76 14.75 5.66
CA LEU A 178 17.64 15.86 5.34
C LEU A 178 17.58 16.17 3.85
N ASP A 179 16.98 17.32 3.49
CA ASP A 179 16.84 17.81 2.10
C ASP A 179 18.17 18.04 1.38
N LYS A 180 19.26 18.19 2.14
CA LYS A 180 20.62 18.37 1.62
C LYS A 180 21.53 17.27 2.15
N ALA A 181 22.19 16.57 1.23
CA ALA A 181 23.32 15.73 1.57
C ALA A 181 24.42 16.58 2.25
N PRO A 182 25.09 16.07 3.29
CA PRO A 182 26.23 16.76 3.89
C PRO A 182 27.41 16.80 2.91
N GLU A 183 28.17 17.90 2.93
CA GLU A 183 29.29 18.11 1.98
C GLU A 183 30.57 17.33 2.34
N GLU A 184 30.66 16.80 3.56
CA GLU A 184 31.83 16.05 4.06
C GLU A 184 32.13 14.81 3.20
N THR A 185 33.41 14.51 2.98
CA THR A 185 33.87 13.35 2.23
C THR A 185 34.76 12.45 3.09
N TYR A 186 35.09 11.25 2.59
CA TYR A 186 36.07 10.39 3.27
C TYR A 186 37.49 11.00 3.35
N ALA A 187 37.82 11.96 2.48
CA ALA A 187 39.13 12.62 2.49
C ALA A 187 39.30 13.55 3.72
N ASP A 188 38.19 14.00 4.30
CA ASP A 188 38.18 14.88 5.48
C ASP A 188 38.37 14.10 6.80
N ILE A 189 38.45 12.76 6.74
CA ILE A 189 38.55 11.86 7.90
C ILE A 189 39.95 11.23 7.94
N GLY A 190 40.81 11.77 8.80
CA GLY A 190 42.18 11.26 8.97
C GLY A 190 42.29 10.05 9.92
N GLY A 191 43.05 9.02 9.51
CA GLY A 191 43.59 7.99 10.40
C GLY A 191 42.62 6.89 10.85
N LEU A 192 41.48 6.74 10.18
CA LEU A 192 40.44 5.73 10.47
C LEU A 192 40.16 4.81 9.27
N ASP A 193 41.17 4.55 8.44
CA ASP A 193 41.03 3.88 7.14
C ASP A 193 40.42 2.48 7.24
N ALA A 194 40.80 1.72 8.29
CA ALA A 194 40.24 0.39 8.55
C ALA A 194 38.73 0.45 8.88
N GLN A 195 38.31 1.38 9.72
CA GLN A 195 36.91 1.57 10.08
C GLN A 195 36.08 2.15 8.92
N ILE A 196 36.69 2.99 8.09
CA ILE A 196 36.08 3.46 6.83
C ILE A 196 35.82 2.28 5.91
N GLN A 197 36.79 1.36 5.75
CA GLN A 197 36.65 0.18 4.90
C GLN A 197 35.52 -0.75 5.38
N GLU A 198 35.47 -1.08 6.67
CA GLU A 198 34.38 -1.92 7.25
C GLU A 198 32.98 -1.33 7.00
N ILE A 199 32.83 0.00 7.09
CA ILE A 199 31.55 0.67 6.85
C ILE A 199 31.21 0.70 5.36
N LYS A 200 32.19 0.90 4.47
CA LYS A 200 31.98 0.82 3.00
C LYS A 200 31.51 -0.57 2.58
N GLU A 201 32.16 -1.62 3.09
CA GLU A 201 31.74 -3.00 2.86
C GLU A 201 30.36 -3.33 3.45
N SER A 202 29.94 -2.62 4.51
CA SER A 202 28.63 -2.82 5.14
C SER A 202 27.49 -2.02 4.49
N VAL A 203 27.77 -0.87 3.86
CA VAL A 203 26.74 0.09 3.42
C VAL A 203 26.84 0.44 1.93
N GLU A 204 28.04 0.71 1.41
CA GLU A 204 28.24 1.10 0.00
C GLU A 204 28.26 -0.12 -0.93
N LEU A 205 28.90 -1.21 -0.52
CA LEU A 205 29.04 -2.43 -1.32
C LEU A 205 27.70 -3.13 -1.64
N PRO A 206 26.75 -3.29 -0.69
CA PRO A 206 25.43 -3.87 -1.00
C PRO A 206 24.57 -3.02 -1.96
N LEU A 207 24.78 -1.70 -1.98
CA LEU A 207 24.04 -0.77 -2.84
C LEU A 207 24.63 -0.68 -4.25
N THR A 208 25.96 -0.72 -4.36
CA THR A 208 26.67 -0.60 -5.64
C THR A 208 26.77 -1.92 -6.39
N HIS A 209 27.00 -3.04 -5.69
CA HIS A 209 27.24 -4.36 -6.28
C HIS A 209 26.50 -5.48 -5.53
N PRO A 210 25.16 -5.57 -5.66
CA PRO A 210 24.38 -6.66 -5.05
C PRO A 210 24.77 -8.04 -5.58
N GLU A 211 25.29 -8.13 -6.81
CA GLU A 211 25.70 -9.37 -7.48
C GLU A 211 26.66 -10.22 -6.62
N TYR A 212 27.63 -9.61 -5.92
CA TYR A 212 28.56 -10.33 -5.05
C TYR A 212 27.87 -11.05 -3.88
N TYR A 213 26.78 -10.49 -3.35
CA TYR A 213 26.01 -11.11 -2.26
C TYR A 213 25.09 -12.22 -2.79
N GLU A 214 24.58 -12.08 -4.01
CA GLU A 214 23.78 -13.11 -4.68
C GLU A 214 24.63 -14.33 -5.03
N ASP A 215 25.82 -14.15 -5.61
CA ASP A 215 26.76 -15.23 -5.95
C ASP A 215 27.27 -15.98 -4.72
N MET A 216 27.54 -15.27 -3.60
CA MET A 216 27.92 -15.91 -2.33
C MET A 216 26.72 -16.51 -1.57
N GLY A 217 25.48 -16.13 -1.91
CA GLY A 217 24.27 -16.55 -1.19
C GLY A 217 24.14 -15.99 0.23
N ILE A 218 24.88 -14.93 0.56
CA ILE A 218 24.96 -14.33 1.90
C ILE A 218 24.09 -13.07 1.95
N LYS A 219 23.31 -12.91 3.03
CA LYS A 219 22.53 -11.68 3.23
C LYS A 219 23.44 -10.54 3.70
N PRO A 220 23.36 -9.33 3.12
CA PRO A 220 24.15 -8.20 3.57
C PRO A 220 23.82 -7.80 5.02
N PRO A 221 24.78 -7.21 5.76
CA PRO A 221 24.54 -6.71 7.11
C PRO A 221 23.47 -5.61 7.10
N LYS A 222 22.64 -5.56 8.14
CA LYS A 222 21.48 -4.64 8.20
C LYS A 222 21.75 -3.28 8.82
N GLY A 223 22.88 -3.11 9.50
CA GLY A 223 23.19 -1.88 10.23
C GLY A 223 24.52 -1.97 10.97
N VAL A 224 25.08 -0.79 11.28
CA VAL A 224 26.39 -0.61 11.92
C VAL A 224 26.22 0.27 13.16
N ILE A 225 26.99 0.00 14.22
CA ILE A 225 26.97 0.78 15.47
C ILE A 225 28.36 1.38 15.71
N LEU A 226 28.42 2.72 15.79
CA LEU A 226 29.68 3.46 16.02
C LEU A 226 29.83 3.82 17.51
N TYR A 227 30.67 3.09 18.24
CA TYR A 227 30.97 3.33 19.66
C TYR A 227 32.42 3.82 19.87
N GLY A 228 32.78 4.21 21.10
CA GLY A 228 34.06 4.85 21.42
C GLY A 228 33.92 6.24 22.08
N ALA A 229 35.04 6.89 22.40
CA ALA A 229 35.09 8.18 23.08
C ALA A 229 34.43 9.33 22.28
N PRO A 230 33.91 10.39 22.94
CA PRO A 230 33.47 11.60 22.24
C PRO A 230 34.64 12.27 21.49
N GLY A 231 34.35 12.97 20.40
CA GLY A 231 35.38 13.62 19.56
C GLY A 231 36.05 12.74 18.50
N THR A 232 35.79 11.42 18.49
CA THR A 232 36.38 10.45 17.53
C THR A 232 35.75 10.46 16.12
N GLY A 233 35.20 11.58 15.65
CA GLY A 233 34.74 11.73 14.26
C GLY A 233 33.50 10.92 13.83
N LYS A 234 32.91 10.07 14.68
CA LYS A 234 31.77 9.17 14.30
C LYS A 234 30.63 9.84 13.52
N THR A 235 30.24 11.04 13.91
CA THR A 235 29.16 11.80 13.24
C THR A 235 29.60 12.35 11.89
N LEU A 236 30.89 12.67 11.71
CA LEU A 236 31.47 13.03 10.41
C LEU A 236 31.56 11.81 9.50
N LEU A 237 31.93 10.65 10.05
CA LEU A 237 31.95 9.38 9.31
C LEU A 237 30.56 8.98 8.81
N ALA A 238 29.51 9.13 9.62
CA ALA A 238 28.13 8.93 9.19
C ALA A 238 27.70 9.92 8.09
N LYS A 239 28.12 11.19 8.16
CA LYS A 239 27.87 12.18 7.11
C LYS A 239 28.58 11.83 5.79
N ALA A 240 29.86 11.48 5.83
CA ALA A 240 30.65 11.14 4.64
C ALA A 240 30.05 9.92 3.90
N VAL A 241 29.57 8.92 4.64
CA VAL A 241 28.85 7.76 4.08
C VAL A 241 27.52 8.20 3.43
N ALA A 242 26.77 9.11 4.05
CA ALA A 242 25.53 9.64 3.50
C ALA A 242 25.75 10.43 2.19
N ASN A 243 26.85 11.18 2.09
CA ASN A 243 27.24 11.89 0.87
C ASN A 243 27.56 10.89 -0.26
N GLN A 244 28.45 9.93 0.00
CA GLN A 244 28.88 8.95 -0.99
C GLN A 244 27.73 8.07 -1.53
N THR A 245 26.84 7.61 -0.65
CA THR A 245 25.80 6.62 -1.02
C THR A 245 24.62 7.19 -1.81
N SER A 246 24.51 8.52 -1.93
CA SER A 246 23.40 9.22 -2.63
C SER A 246 22.00 8.77 -2.20
N ALA A 247 21.87 8.22 -0.99
CA ALA A 247 20.65 7.65 -0.45
C ALA A 247 19.93 8.66 0.46
N THR A 248 18.62 8.49 0.65
CA THR A 248 17.83 9.34 1.56
C THR A 248 18.33 9.18 3.00
N PHE A 249 19.03 10.20 3.50
CA PHE A 249 19.58 10.19 4.85
C PHE A 249 18.54 10.68 5.87
N LEU A 250 18.15 9.77 6.77
CA LEU A 250 17.28 10.04 7.90
C LEU A 250 18.14 10.25 9.15
N ARG A 251 18.08 11.45 9.74
CA ARG A 251 18.77 11.75 10.99
C ARG A 251 17.74 11.86 12.11
N VAL A 252 17.93 11.05 13.16
CA VAL A 252 17.14 11.09 14.39
C VAL A 252 18.09 11.19 15.58
N CYS A 253 17.87 12.15 16.48
CA CYS A 253 18.55 12.18 17.76
C CYS A 253 17.78 11.32 18.77
N GLY A 254 18.47 10.50 19.58
CA GLY A 254 17.80 9.63 20.56
C GLY A 254 16.93 10.37 21.59
N SER A 255 17.16 11.67 21.80
CA SER A 255 16.32 12.56 22.60
C SER A 255 14.97 12.91 21.96
N GLU A 256 14.87 12.90 20.63
CA GLU A 256 13.63 13.19 19.88
C GLU A 256 12.63 12.03 19.99
N LEU A 257 13.13 10.80 20.20
CA LEU A 257 12.31 9.60 20.41
C LEU A 257 11.67 9.52 21.81
N ILE A 258 12.06 10.41 22.76
CA ILE A 258 11.52 10.41 24.13
C ILE A 258 10.41 11.47 24.22
N GLN A 259 9.20 11.08 23.86
CA GLN A 259 8.04 11.96 23.91
C GLN A 259 7.30 11.86 25.26
N LYS A 260 6.76 12.99 25.75
CA LYS A 260 6.08 13.08 27.06
C LYS A 260 4.79 12.24 27.16
N TYR A 261 4.25 11.77 26.04
CA TYR A 261 2.97 11.06 25.96
C TYR A 261 3.18 9.55 25.84
N LEU A 262 2.64 8.79 26.80
CA LEU A 262 2.90 7.34 26.99
C LEU A 262 2.66 6.44 25.75
N CYS A 263 1.83 6.85 24.80
CA CYS A 263 1.45 6.02 23.65
C CYS A 263 1.99 6.51 22.29
N SER A 264 2.59 7.70 22.20
CA SER A 264 2.97 8.29 20.90
C SER A 264 4.08 7.53 20.16
N CYS A 265 4.90 6.75 20.86
CA CYS A 265 6.06 6.07 20.29
C CYS A 265 5.79 4.62 19.81
N VAL A 266 4.55 4.12 19.93
CA VAL A 266 4.20 2.70 19.69
C VAL A 266 3.23 2.49 18.53
N SER A 267 2.71 3.58 17.93
CA SER A 267 1.76 3.54 16.81
C SER A 267 2.39 3.78 15.42
N LEU A 268 3.73 3.65 15.31
CA LEU A 268 4.52 3.68 14.08
C LEU A 268 5.02 2.27 13.74
#